data_AF-A0A812QFF6-F1
#
_entry.id   AF-A0A812QFF6-F1
#
_cell.length_a   1.000
_cell.length_b   1.000
_cell.length_c   1.000
_cell.angle_alpha   90.00
_cell.angle_beta   90.00
_cell.angle_gamma   90.00
#
_symmetry.space_group_name_H-M   'P 1'
#
loop_
_entity.id
_entity.type
_entity.pdbx_description
1 polymer ?
#
loop_
_entity_poly.entity_id
_entity_poly.type
_entity_poly.pdbx_seq_one_letter_code
_entity_poly.pdbx_strand_id
1 'polypeptide(L)'
;MDCALRGVGPRTGFQGEAFPEGSHRASMADKPLCQGRKAMYFSVKADLKARKEVNEFRNWYSCTRLCESCLAEKPAKNNNPGMDFRNLQADAPYFYTRLNQEQFLKFDHAPPWSCVPGYRIETVSLDIMHNIYLGLWKDVMASAVGMLLLAGVYDIYGSTAEEQLKGAWEQMRSDCRRRGIHICKPGFTLANTHLDGDGYAELGSRFKAANVKNMEWWLCREMQRVAEKLTDRPLQVLATLCWALQHTIELMDSTDLLFNEDDALEASRCLFLFLDCYQWLACDAWHKNLLFFNLRPKCQCLWHTAHNIRELKISPRVFQNFDEESFLGKIKMIACKCHGKTMTHRVYERYILVLAIVVERMRRNSKFASSAV
;
A
#
# COMPACT_ATOMS: atom_id res chain seq x y z
N MET A 1 21.43 14.19 -9.86
CA MET A 1 21.75 12.80 -9.44
C MET A 1 23.18 12.39 -9.76
N ASP A 2 23.73 12.77 -10.91
CA ASP A 2 25.08 12.36 -11.34
C ASP A 2 26.17 12.50 -10.26
N CYS A 3 26.23 13.64 -9.55
CA CYS A 3 27.22 13.83 -8.49
C CYS A 3 27.04 12.83 -7.32
N ALA A 4 25.79 12.51 -6.95
CA ALA A 4 25.50 11.52 -5.91
C ALA A 4 25.89 10.10 -6.37
N LEU A 5 25.67 9.76 -7.64
CA LEU A 5 26.13 8.48 -8.23
C LEU A 5 27.66 8.39 -8.25
N ARG A 6 28.35 9.52 -8.43
CA ARG A 6 29.81 9.61 -8.34
C ARG A 6 30.32 9.70 -6.90
N GLY A 7 29.44 9.91 -5.92
CA GLY A 7 29.81 10.07 -4.51
C GLY A 7 30.54 11.39 -4.23
N VAL A 8 30.25 12.45 -5.01
CA VAL A 8 30.92 13.75 -4.90
C VAL A 8 29.92 14.90 -4.75
N GLY A 9 30.36 16.00 -4.15
CA GLY A 9 29.54 17.20 -4.00
C GLY A 9 29.18 17.80 -5.36
N PRO A 10 27.94 18.30 -5.54
CA PRO A 10 27.56 18.92 -6.80
C PRO A 10 28.31 20.23 -7.03
N ARG A 11 28.45 20.64 -8.30
CA ARG A 11 29.03 21.96 -8.66
C ARG A 11 28.01 23.08 -8.71
N THR A 12 26.76 22.71 -8.99
CA THR A 12 25.62 23.62 -9.12
C THR A 12 24.49 23.17 -8.21
N GLY A 13 23.58 24.07 -7.90
CA GLY A 13 22.35 23.75 -7.22
C GLY A 13 21.37 23.00 -8.12
N PHE A 14 20.18 22.77 -7.58
CA PHE A 14 19.20 21.87 -8.19
C PHE A 14 18.59 22.44 -9.48
N GLN A 15 18.60 23.77 -9.66
CA GLN A 15 18.14 24.46 -10.86
C GLN A 15 19.30 24.74 -11.83
N GLY A 16 20.49 24.19 -11.56
CA GLY A 16 21.69 24.49 -12.31
C GLY A 16 22.36 25.81 -11.92
N GLU A 17 21.92 26.46 -10.84
CA GLU A 17 22.51 27.70 -10.36
C GLU A 17 23.92 27.48 -9.80
N ALA A 18 24.86 28.39 -10.06
CA ALA A 18 26.19 28.33 -9.47
C ALA A 18 26.12 28.60 -7.95
N PHE A 19 26.95 27.89 -7.17
CA PHE A 19 27.06 28.19 -5.74
C PHE A 19 27.85 29.49 -5.52
N PRO A 20 27.42 30.36 -4.57
CA PRO A 20 28.17 31.57 -4.24
C PRO A 20 29.61 31.24 -3.86
N GLU A 21 30.54 32.05 -4.35
CA GLU A 21 31.96 31.89 -4.04
C GLU A 21 32.20 31.97 -2.53
N GLY A 22 33.10 31.12 -2.02
CA GLY A 22 33.37 30.99 -0.59
C GLY A 22 32.28 30.30 0.23
N SER A 23 31.12 29.97 -0.35
CA SER A 23 30.07 29.23 0.38
C SER A 23 30.52 27.80 0.72
N HIS A 24 29.96 27.24 1.80
CA HIS A 24 30.20 25.84 2.16
C HIS A 24 29.84 24.86 1.02
N ARG A 25 28.80 25.16 0.23
CA ARG A 25 28.42 24.33 -0.92
C ARG A 25 29.45 24.40 -2.04
N ALA A 26 29.94 25.59 -2.37
CA ALA A 26 31.02 25.76 -3.35
C ALA A 26 32.29 25.02 -2.89
N SER A 27 32.63 25.07 -1.60
CA SER A 27 33.80 24.37 -1.07
C SER A 27 33.63 22.85 -0.98
N MET A 28 32.41 22.33 -1.12
CA MET A 28 32.11 20.88 -1.18
C MET A 28 32.06 20.34 -2.62
N ALA A 29 32.09 21.20 -3.64
CA ALA A 29 32.05 20.76 -5.04
C ALA A 29 33.16 19.75 -5.35
N ASP A 30 32.78 18.64 -5.99
CA ASP A 30 33.64 17.49 -6.34
C ASP A 30 34.34 16.78 -5.19
N LYS A 31 34.18 17.25 -3.94
CA LYS A 31 34.74 16.55 -2.78
C LYS A 31 33.93 15.29 -2.50
N PRO A 32 34.58 14.21 -2.02
CA PRO A 32 33.88 13.01 -1.62
C PRO A 32 32.77 13.31 -0.60
N LEU A 33 31.55 12.90 -0.92
CA LEU A 33 30.44 12.88 0.02
C LEU A 33 30.47 11.59 0.82
N CYS A 34 29.99 11.64 2.06
CA CYS A 34 29.74 10.46 2.88
C CYS A 34 30.92 9.48 2.93
N GLN A 35 32.16 9.99 3.07
CA GLN A 35 33.39 9.19 3.10
C GLN A 35 33.62 8.36 1.81
N GLY A 36 33.24 8.90 0.65
CA GLY A 36 33.41 8.25 -0.66
C GLY A 36 32.33 7.24 -1.02
N ARG A 37 31.25 7.14 -0.22
CA ARG A 37 30.08 6.32 -0.57
C ARG A 37 29.33 6.93 -1.75
N LYS A 38 28.84 6.06 -2.64
CA LYS A 38 28.05 6.42 -3.82
C LYS A 38 26.58 6.12 -3.57
N ALA A 39 25.71 6.97 -4.08
CA ALA A 39 24.29 6.66 -4.16
C ALA A 39 24.02 5.79 -5.38
N MET A 40 22.97 4.99 -5.34
CA MET A 40 22.38 4.36 -6.52
C MET A 40 20.89 4.60 -6.51
N TYR A 41 20.32 4.74 -7.70
CA TYR A 41 18.87 4.65 -7.85
C TYR A 41 18.46 3.19 -7.61
N PHE A 42 17.38 3.00 -6.84
CA PHE A 42 16.83 1.68 -6.54
C PHE A 42 15.44 1.52 -7.16
N SER A 43 14.50 2.40 -6.80
CA SER A 43 13.12 2.31 -7.30
C SER A 43 12.36 3.64 -7.14
N VAL A 44 11.30 3.82 -7.92
CA VAL A 44 10.25 4.80 -7.63
C VAL A 44 9.13 4.09 -6.87
N LYS A 45 8.82 4.57 -5.68
CA LYS A 45 7.76 4.05 -4.80
C LYS A 45 6.72 5.15 -4.60
N ALA A 46 5.49 4.88 -4.99
CA ALA A 46 4.37 5.82 -4.83
C ALA A 46 3.03 5.07 -4.92
N ASP A 47 1.94 5.69 -4.44
CA ASP A 47 0.59 5.18 -4.68
C ASP A 47 0.22 5.21 -6.17
N LEU A 48 -0.88 4.57 -6.57
CA LEU A 48 -1.27 4.46 -7.99
C LEU A 48 -1.51 5.82 -8.68
N LYS A 49 -2.01 6.82 -7.94
CA LYS A 49 -2.24 8.16 -8.49
C LYS A 49 -0.93 8.91 -8.66
N ALA A 50 -0.11 8.94 -7.62
CA ALA A 50 1.20 9.58 -7.66
C ALA A 50 2.12 8.91 -8.69
N ARG A 51 2.09 7.58 -8.85
CA ARG A 51 2.79 6.85 -9.93
C ARG A 51 2.44 7.40 -11.31
N LYS A 52 1.14 7.55 -11.59
CA LYS A 52 0.64 8.12 -12.85
C LYS A 52 1.10 9.56 -13.02
N GLU A 53 1.04 10.38 -11.97
CA GLU A 53 1.37 11.80 -12.06
C GLU A 53 2.87 12.06 -12.24
N VAL A 54 3.73 11.33 -11.52
CA VAL A 54 5.19 11.57 -11.56
C VAL A 54 5.88 10.92 -12.77
N ASN A 55 5.29 9.86 -13.34
CA ASN A 55 5.83 9.21 -14.54
C ASN A 55 5.04 9.57 -15.81
N GLU A 56 3.96 10.32 -15.67
CA GLU A 56 3.07 10.74 -16.76
C GLU A 56 2.41 9.59 -17.55
N PHE A 57 2.32 8.37 -16.97
CA PHE A 57 1.80 7.19 -17.67
C PHE A 57 0.43 7.41 -18.33
N ARG A 58 0.30 6.98 -19.60
CA ARG A 58 -0.98 7.02 -20.33
C ARG A 58 -1.95 5.94 -19.84
N ASN A 59 -1.42 4.76 -19.55
CA ASN A 59 -2.18 3.67 -18.94
C ASN A 59 -2.13 3.81 -17.42
N TRP A 60 -3.30 3.77 -16.76
CA TRP A 60 -3.41 3.87 -15.31
C TRP A 60 -4.77 3.38 -14.83
N TYR A 61 -4.91 3.14 -13.53
CA TYR A 61 -6.05 2.45 -12.92
C TYR A 61 -7.46 2.97 -13.28
N SER A 62 -7.61 4.21 -13.76
CA SER A 62 -8.91 4.73 -14.20
C SER A 62 -9.18 4.57 -15.69
N CYS A 63 -8.18 4.32 -16.53
CA CYS A 63 -8.33 4.08 -17.96
C CYS A 63 -8.86 2.68 -18.29
N THR A 64 -9.27 2.49 -19.54
CA THR A 64 -9.63 1.18 -20.10
C THR A 64 -8.45 0.23 -20.04
N ARG A 65 -7.29 0.62 -20.54
CA ARG A 65 -6.01 -0.05 -20.26
C ARG A 65 -5.49 0.45 -18.92
N LEU A 66 -5.71 -0.36 -17.89
CA LEU A 66 -5.57 0.10 -16.51
C LEU A 66 -4.19 -0.14 -15.91
N CYS A 67 -3.36 -0.95 -16.57
CA CYS A 67 -2.04 -1.32 -16.08
C CYS A 67 -0.95 -0.75 -16.98
N GLU A 68 0.09 -0.20 -16.35
CA GLU A 68 1.32 0.27 -16.96
C GLU A 68 2.32 -0.86 -17.24
N SER A 69 2.18 -1.99 -16.54
CA SER A 69 3.12 -3.12 -16.59
C SER A 69 2.69 -4.26 -17.51
N CYS A 70 1.44 -4.26 -17.98
CA CYS A 70 0.91 -5.26 -18.93
C CYS A 70 -0.28 -4.69 -19.71
N LEU A 71 -0.87 -5.50 -20.59
CA LEU A 71 -2.01 -5.09 -21.41
C LEU A 71 -3.39 -5.38 -20.78
N ALA A 72 -3.48 -5.55 -19.45
CA ALA A 72 -4.76 -5.78 -18.78
C ALA A 72 -5.74 -4.59 -18.98
N GLU A 73 -7.01 -4.92 -19.24
CA GLU A 73 -8.06 -3.99 -19.60
C GLU A 73 -9.29 -4.11 -18.69
N LYS A 74 -10.02 -3.01 -18.55
CA LYS A 74 -11.34 -3.01 -17.93
C LYS A 74 -12.34 -3.68 -18.89
N PRO A 75 -13.39 -4.33 -18.37
CA PRO A 75 -14.47 -4.82 -19.21
C PRO A 75 -15.12 -3.69 -19.99
N ALA A 76 -15.21 -3.85 -21.31
CA ALA A 76 -15.96 -2.96 -22.19
C ALA A 76 -16.46 -3.74 -23.42
N LYS A 77 -17.49 -3.20 -24.10
CA LYS A 77 -18.18 -3.88 -25.22
C LYS A 77 -17.23 -4.41 -26.32
N ASN A 78 -16.13 -3.70 -26.59
CA ASN A 78 -15.21 -3.99 -27.69
C ASN A 78 -13.82 -4.44 -27.21
N ASN A 79 -13.64 -4.69 -25.92
CA ASN A 79 -12.34 -5.12 -25.38
C ASN A 79 -12.17 -6.63 -25.48
N ASN A 80 -10.93 -7.09 -25.44
CA ASN A 80 -10.62 -8.52 -25.42
C ASN A 80 -11.01 -9.12 -24.05
N PRO A 81 -11.98 -10.04 -23.96
CA PRO A 81 -12.39 -10.65 -22.68
C PRO A 81 -11.25 -11.39 -21.98
N GLY A 82 -10.26 -11.92 -22.72
CA GLY A 82 -9.09 -12.56 -22.15
C GLY A 82 -8.15 -11.60 -21.42
N MET A 83 -8.26 -10.29 -21.68
CA MET A 83 -7.45 -9.25 -21.05
C MET A 83 -8.17 -8.59 -19.86
N ASP A 84 -9.34 -9.08 -19.46
CA ASP A 84 -10.07 -8.57 -18.31
C ASP A 84 -9.23 -8.72 -17.03
N PHE A 85 -8.91 -7.59 -16.38
CA PHE A 85 -8.13 -7.59 -15.13
C PHE A 85 -8.79 -8.36 -13.98
N ARG A 86 -10.08 -8.67 -14.11
CA ARG A 86 -10.82 -9.47 -13.13
C ARG A 86 -10.49 -10.95 -13.22
N ASN A 87 -9.85 -11.42 -14.29
CA ASN A 87 -9.27 -12.75 -14.33
C ASN A 87 -8.01 -12.75 -13.46
N LEU A 88 -8.06 -13.27 -12.24
CA LEU A 88 -6.93 -13.22 -11.30
C LEU A 88 -6.08 -14.50 -11.26
N GLN A 89 -6.31 -15.42 -12.20
CA GLN A 89 -5.55 -16.66 -12.32
C GLN A 89 -4.06 -16.37 -12.55
N ALA A 90 -3.19 -17.23 -12.02
CA ALA A 90 -1.74 -17.07 -12.14
C ALA A 90 -1.22 -17.10 -13.60
N ASP A 91 -1.97 -17.72 -14.51
CA ASP A 91 -1.69 -17.84 -15.94
C ASP A 91 -2.60 -16.97 -16.81
N ALA A 92 -3.27 -15.96 -16.22
CA ALA A 92 -4.15 -15.05 -16.95
C ALA A 92 -3.43 -14.46 -18.19
N PRO A 93 -4.12 -14.29 -19.35
CA PRO A 93 -3.47 -13.96 -20.62
C PRO A 93 -2.57 -12.73 -20.61
N TYR A 94 -2.88 -11.74 -19.78
CA TYR A 94 -2.05 -10.54 -19.65
C TYR A 94 -0.67 -10.80 -19.03
N PHE A 95 -0.43 -11.96 -18.41
CA PHE A 95 0.91 -12.42 -18.01
C PHE A 95 1.91 -12.41 -19.16
N TYR A 96 1.49 -12.90 -20.33
CA TYR A 96 2.31 -12.95 -21.53
C TYR A 96 2.49 -11.59 -22.21
N THR A 97 1.85 -10.55 -21.66
CA THR A 97 1.91 -9.17 -22.17
C THR A 97 2.65 -8.21 -21.24
N ARG A 98 3.37 -8.75 -20.23
CA ARG A 98 4.19 -7.92 -19.34
C ARG A 98 5.25 -7.17 -20.15
N LEU A 99 5.31 -5.87 -19.92
CA LEU A 99 6.18 -4.97 -20.66
C LEU A 99 7.53 -4.85 -19.94
N ASN A 100 8.62 -5.12 -20.66
CA ASN A 100 9.94 -4.66 -20.26
C ASN A 100 10.17 -3.20 -20.69
N GLN A 101 11.25 -2.57 -20.24
CA GLN A 101 11.57 -1.18 -20.57
C GLN A 101 11.54 -0.88 -22.09
N GLU A 102 12.10 -1.75 -22.93
CA GLU A 102 12.17 -1.52 -24.37
C GLU A 102 10.77 -1.57 -25.00
N GLN A 103 9.97 -2.56 -24.60
CA GLN A 103 8.59 -2.68 -25.04
C GLN A 103 7.75 -1.49 -24.56
N PHE A 104 7.89 -1.09 -23.29
CA PHE A 104 7.18 0.05 -22.72
C PHE A 104 7.43 1.32 -23.54
N LEU A 105 8.68 1.63 -23.89
CA LEU A 105 9.03 2.80 -24.70
C LEU A 105 8.51 2.75 -26.15
N LYS A 106 8.10 1.57 -26.65
CA LYS A 106 7.41 1.43 -27.95
C LYS A 106 5.90 1.70 -27.82
N PHE A 107 5.31 1.40 -26.67
CA PHE A 107 3.88 1.57 -26.41
C PHE A 107 3.52 2.94 -25.83
N ASP A 108 4.43 3.56 -25.09
CA ASP A 108 4.23 4.83 -24.42
C ASP A 108 5.43 5.78 -24.64
N HIS A 109 5.31 7.01 -24.17
CA HIS A 109 6.40 7.98 -24.15
C HIS A 109 7.38 7.68 -23.00
N ALA A 110 8.61 8.17 -23.14
CA ALA A 110 9.61 8.08 -22.09
C ALA A 110 9.18 8.90 -20.86
N PRO A 111 9.06 8.30 -19.66
CA PRO A 111 8.72 9.04 -18.45
C PRO A 111 9.78 10.10 -18.14
N PRO A 112 9.44 11.20 -17.46
CA PRO A 112 10.43 12.20 -17.03
C PRO A 112 11.59 11.60 -16.23
N TRP A 113 11.34 10.51 -15.49
CA TRP A 113 12.34 9.77 -14.74
C TRP A 113 13.35 8.99 -15.58
N SER A 114 13.13 8.84 -16.90
CA SER A 114 14.08 8.16 -17.80
C SER A 114 15.46 8.84 -17.86
N CYS A 115 15.56 10.10 -17.43
CA CYS A 115 16.83 10.79 -17.27
C CYS A 115 17.67 10.31 -16.08
N VAL A 116 17.09 9.52 -15.17
CA VAL A 116 17.78 8.97 -13.99
C VAL A 116 18.51 7.68 -14.39
N PRO A 117 19.86 7.62 -14.27
CA PRO A 117 20.59 6.39 -14.55
C PRO A 117 20.09 5.22 -13.71
N GLY A 118 19.75 4.11 -14.37
CA GLY A 118 19.19 2.92 -13.75
C GLY A 118 17.66 2.90 -13.64
N TYR A 119 16.96 3.99 -13.99
CA TYR A 119 15.50 3.97 -14.08
C TYR A 119 15.03 3.00 -15.14
N ARG A 120 14.04 2.19 -14.79
CA ARG A 120 13.29 1.36 -15.72
C ARG A 120 11.83 1.21 -15.28
N ILE A 121 10.93 0.80 -16.15
CA ILE A 121 9.53 0.54 -15.78
C ILE A 121 9.43 -0.55 -14.70
N GLU A 122 10.34 -1.52 -14.74
CA GLU A 122 10.42 -2.61 -13.76
C GLU A 122 10.83 -2.11 -12.36
N THR A 123 11.44 -0.92 -12.25
CA THR A 123 11.82 -0.29 -10.97
C THR A 123 10.75 0.67 -10.45
N VAL A 124 9.57 0.71 -11.06
CA VAL A 124 8.40 1.45 -10.56
C VAL A 124 7.58 0.54 -9.65
N SER A 125 7.94 0.54 -8.37
CA SER A 125 7.46 -0.41 -7.36
C SER A 125 6.06 -0.08 -6.84
N LEU A 126 5.24 -1.12 -6.68
CA LEU A 126 3.87 -1.00 -6.21
C LEU A 126 3.83 -0.84 -4.69
N ASP A 127 3.09 0.16 -4.24
CA ASP A 127 2.89 0.39 -2.82
C ASP A 127 1.86 -0.58 -2.25
N ILE A 128 2.36 -1.62 -1.57
CA ILE A 128 1.50 -2.61 -0.93
C ILE A 128 0.68 -2.04 0.24
N MET A 129 1.08 -0.91 0.85
CA MET A 129 0.25 -0.28 1.88
C MET A 129 -1.08 0.19 1.27
N HIS A 130 -1.03 0.82 0.10
CA HIS A 130 -2.23 1.27 -0.60
C HIS A 130 -3.00 0.15 -1.29
N ASN A 131 -2.30 -0.87 -1.79
CA ASN A 131 -2.93 -1.98 -2.52
C ASN A 131 -3.57 -2.99 -1.58
N ILE A 132 -2.89 -3.36 -0.49
CA ILE A 132 -3.39 -4.30 0.52
C ILE A 132 -4.22 -3.53 1.56
N TYR A 133 -3.59 -2.74 2.44
CA TYR A 133 -4.24 -2.23 3.64
C TYR A 133 -5.28 -1.13 3.39
N LEU A 134 -5.02 -0.17 2.49
CA LEU A 134 -6.02 0.84 2.10
C LEU A 134 -6.80 0.43 0.85
N GLY A 135 -6.61 -0.79 0.38
CA GLY A 135 -7.25 -1.34 -0.80
C GLY A 135 -8.06 -2.55 -0.42
N LEU A 136 -7.59 -3.71 -0.87
CA LEU A 136 -8.35 -4.96 -0.82
C LEU A 136 -8.70 -5.36 0.61
N TRP A 137 -7.84 -5.12 1.60
CA TRP A 137 -8.12 -5.54 2.97
C TRP A 137 -9.25 -4.74 3.64
N LYS A 138 -9.52 -3.50 3.20
CA LYS A 138 -10.72 -2.76 3.63
C LYS A 138 -11.99 -3.39 3.10
N ASP A 139 -11.96 -3.87 1.86
CA ASP A 139 -13.07 -4.58 1.22
C ASP A 139 -13.28 -5.93 1.91
N VAL A 140 -12.19 -6.69 2.13
CA VAL A 140 -12.23 -8.00 2.82
C VAL A 140 -12.78 -7.84 4.24
N MET A 141 -12.27 -6.90 5.03
CA MET A 141 -12.70 -6.74 6.42
C MET A 141 -14.19 -6.43 6.54
N ALA A 142 -14.70 -5.49 5.73
CA ALA A 142 -16.11 -5.13 5.75
C ALA A 142 -16.99 -6.28 5.23
N SER A 143 -16.58 -6.95 4.14
CA SER A 143 -17.30 -8.10 3.58
C SER A 143 -17.32 -9.27 4.55
N ALA A 144 -16.20 -9.57 5.21
CA ALA A 144 -16.08 -10.64 6.20
C ALA A 144 -16.99 -10.39 7.40
N VAL A 145 -16.95 -9.18 7.95
CA VAL A 145 -17.85 -8.78 9.05
C VAL A 145 -19.32 -8.90 8.62
N GLY A 146 -19.67 -8.51 7.39
CA GLY A 146 -21.01 -8.69 6.82
C GLY A 146 -21.41 -10.15 6.67
N MET A 147 -20.52 -11.02 6.19
CA MET A 147 -20.77 -12.46 6.10
C MET A 147 -20.97 -13.12 7.47
N LEU A 148 -20.15 -12.75 8.46
CA LEU A 148 -20.28 -13.26 9.83
C LEU A 148 -21.58 -12.79 10.49
N LEU A 149 -22.01 -11.56 10.20
CA LEU A 149 -23.31 -11.04 10.60
C LEU A 149 -24.46 -11.87 10.00
N LEU A 150 -24.43 -12.11 8.69
CA LEU A 150 -25.45 -12.93 8.00
C LEU A 150 -25.47 -14.39 8.46
N ALA A 151 -24.33 -14.93 8.88
CA ALA A 151 -24.21 -16.28 9.41
C ALA A 151 -24.65 -16.41 10.89
N GLY A 152 -25.12 -15.33 11.53
CA GLY A 152 -25.56 -15.33 12.92
C GLY A 152 -24.41 -15.48 13.93
N VAL A 153 -23.15 -15.32 13.50
CA VAL A 153 -21.98 -15.47 14.40
C VAL A 153 -21.98 -14.42 15.51
N TYR A 154 -22.56 -13.25 15.23
CA TYR A 154 -22.62 -12.13 16.16
C TYR A 154 -23.91 -12.02 16.96
N ASP A 155 -24.84 -12.97 16.85
CA ASP A 155 -26.13 -12.97 17.57
C ASP A 155 -25.96 -12.92 19.10
N ILE A 156 -24.82 -13.38 19.61
CA ILE A 156 -24.47 -13.33 21.03
C ILE A 156 -24.32 -11.91 21.59
N TYR A 157 -24.13 -10.91 20.72
CA TYR A 157 -23.86 -9.54 21.14
C TYR A 157 -25.11 -8.65 21.18
N GLY A 158 -26.21 -9.09 20.56
CA GLY A 158 -27.44 -8.31 20.53
C GLY A 158 -28.41 -8.76 19.45
N SER A 159 -29.57 -8.11 19.43
CA SER A 159 -30.70 -8.46 18.55
C SER A 159 -30.71 -7.65 17.24
N THR A 160 -29.93 -6.57 17.18
CA THR A 160 -29.84 -5.69 16.01
C THR A 160 -28.43 -5.72 15.41
N ALA A 161 -28.34 -5.49 14.10
CA ALA A 161 -27.05 -5.46 13.41
C ALA A 161 -26.06 -4.45 14.02
N GLU A 162 -26.52 -3.29 14.48
CA GLU A 162 -25.66 -2.30 15.14
C GLU A 162 -25.10 -2.79 16.49
N GLU A 163 -25.91 -3.44 17.33
CA GLU A 163 -25.44 -4.06 18.57
C GLU A 163 -24.43 -5.16 18.29
N GLN A 164 -24.71 -5.99 17.28
CA GLN A 164 -23.86 -7.09 16.85
C GLN A 164 -22.49 -6.60 16.36
N LEU A 165 -22.46 -5.60 15.47
CA LEU A 165 -21.23 -4.97 14.98
C LEU A 165 -20.44 -4.29 16.09
N LYS A 166 -21.13 -3.59 17.00
CA LYS A 166 -20.50 -2.95 18.16
C LYS A 166 -19.84 -3.99 19.07
N GLY A 167 -20.52 -5.11 19.36
CA GLY A 167 -19.98 -6.21 20.15
C GLY A 167 -18.75 -6.85 19.51
N ALA A 168 -18.79 -7.13 18.21
CA ALA A 168 -17.65 -7.66 17.45
C ALA A 168 -16.44 -6.69 17.51
N TRP A 169 -16.68 -5.39 17.37
CA TRP A 169 -15.64 -4.37 17.51
C TRP A 169 -15.03 -4.31 18.91
N GLU A 170 -15.84 -4.40 19.96
CA GLU A 170 -15.39 -4.40 21.35
C GLU A 170 -14.55 -5.65 21.67
N GLN A 171 -14.98 -6.82 21.16
CA GLN A 171 -14.21 -8.06 21.24
C GLN A 171 -12.84 -7.91 20.55
N MET A 172 -12.80 -7.40 19.32
CA MET A 172 -11.54 -7.15 18.61
C MET A 172 -10.63 -6.22 19.41
N ARG A 173 -11.14 -5.11 19.91
CA ARG A 173 -10.34 -4.15 20.70
C ARG A 173 -9.79 -4.77 21.98
N SER A 174 -10.59 -5.59 22.66
CA SER A 174 -10.15 -6.34 23.84
C SER A 174 -8.96 -7.23 23.48
N ASP A 175 -9.05 -7.93 22.36
CA ASP A 175 -8.06 -8.92 21.93
C ASP A 175 -6.76 -8.28 21.45
N CYS A 176 -6.86 -7.17 20.71
CA CYS A 176 -5.70 -6.38 20.35
C CYS A 176 -5.02 -5.78 21.60
N ARG A 177 -5.80 -5.26 22.56
CA ARG A 177 -5.25 -4.74 23.83
C ARG A 177 -4.49 -5.80 24.61
N ARG A 178 -5.01 -7.04 24.67
CA ARG A 178 -4.33 -8.17 25.33
C ARG A 178 -2.96 -8.49 24.72
N ARG A 179 -2.73 -8.08 23.47
CA ARG A 179 -1.45 -8.23 22.76
C ARG A 179 -0.61 -6.96 22.71
N GLY A 180 -1.01 -5.90 23.41
CA GLY A 180 -0.34 -4.60 23.34
C GLY A 180 -0.54 -3.86 22.02
N ILE A 181 -1.49 -4.30 21.18
CA ILE A 181 -1.81 -3.67 19.89
C ILE A 181 -2.86 -2.59 20.14
N HIS A 182 -2.50 -1.34 19.84
CA HIS A 182 -3.41 -0.22 19.97
C HIS A 182 -4.24 -0.03 18.69
N ILE A 183 -5.56 -0.20 18.80
CA ILE A 183 -6.51 0.15 17.72
C ILE A 183 -7.31 1.40 18.10
N CYS A 184 -7.22 2.41 17.24
CA CYS A 184 -8.00 3.65 17.35
C CYS A 184 -9.40 3.49 16.74
N LYS A 185 -10.34 4.36 17.16
CA LYS A 185 -11.61 4.59 16.45
C LYS A 185 -11.36 4.95 14.98
N PRO A 186 -12.32 4.73 14.06
CA PRO A 186 -13.75 4.38 14.25
C PRO A 186 -13.98 2.90 14.59
N GLY A 187 -15.17 2.56 15.09
CA GLY A 187 -15.58 1.16 15.26
C GLY A 187 -16.46 0.65 14.14
N PHE A 188 -16.82 -0.62 14.19
CA PHE A 188 -17.79 -1.21 13.26
C PHE A 188 -19.18 -0.64 13.54
N THR A 189 -19.78 -0.08 12.50
CA THR A 189 -21.17 0.40 12.42
C THR A 189 -21.60 0.16 10.98
N LEU A 190 -22.90 0.06 10.70
CA LEU A 190 -23.39 -0.19 9.34
C LEU A 190 -22.82 0.84 8.35
N ALA A 191 -22.87 2.12 8.73
CA ALA A 191 -22.35 3.22 7.93
C ALA A 191 -20.82 3.21 7.73
N ASN A 192 -20.03 2.64 8.65
CA ASN A 192 -18.56 2.60 8.54
C ASN A 192 -18.07 1.34 7.81
N THR A 193 -18.92 0.34 7.64
CA THR A 193 -18.67 -0.88 6.85
C THR A 193 -19.41 -0.87 5.51
N HIS A 194 -20.25 0.15 5.27
CA HIS A 194 -21.18 0.25 4.13
C HIS A 194 -22.08 -0.98 3.99
N LEU A 195 -22.59 -1.51 5.11
CA LEU A 195 -23.50 -2.67 5.10
C LEU A 195 -24.98 -2.28 5.00
N ASP A 196 -25.31 -1.00 5.15
CA ASP A 196 -26.65 -0.41 5.04
C ASP A 196 -26.89 0.36 3.73
N GLY A 197 -25.93 0.37 2.80
CA GLY A 197 -25.99 1.15 1.57
C GLY A 197 -26.07 0.31 0.30
N ASP A 198 -26.36 0.96 -0.82
CA ASP A 198 -26.40 0.37 -2.17
C ASP A 198 -25.00 0.12 -2.77
N GLY A 199 -23.96 0.18 -1.95
CA GLY A 199 -22.56 0.09 -2.36
C GLY A 199 -21.90 -1.20 -1.93
N TYR A 200 -20.70 -1.45 -2.46
CA TYR A 200 -19.88 -2.55 -1.97
C TYR A 200 -19.44 -2.33 -0.52
N ALA A 201 -19.46 -3.39 0.27
CA ALA A 201 -18.94 -3.40 1.63
C ALA A 201 -17.45 -3.00 1.62
N GLU A 202 -17.15 -1.90 2.30
CA GLU A 202 -15.79 -1.36 2.42
C GLU A 202 -15.69 -0.59 3.75
N LEU A 203 -14.58 -0.76 4.47
CA LEU A 203 -14.32 0.11 5.62
C LEU A 203 -14.24 1.59 5.19
N GLY A 204 -14.81 2.50 5.99
CA GLY A 204 -14.75 3.94 5.73
C GLY A 204 -13.31 4.50 5.70
N SER A 205 -13.13 5.68 5.10
CA SER A 205 -11.83 6.38 4.99
C SER A 205 -11.19 6.78 6.33
N ARG A 206 -11.95 6.66 7.43
CA ARG A 206 -11.50 6.86 8.81
C ARG A 206 -10.61 5.71 9.32
N PHE A 207 -10.72 4.50 8.75
CA PHE A 207 -9.80 3.41 9.04
C PHE A 207 -8.49 3.63 8.27
N LYS A 208 -7.42 3.92 9.02
CA LYS A 208 -6.07 4.13 8.48
C LYS A 208 -5.36 2.80 8.23
N ALA A 209 -4.39 2.81 7.33
CA ALA A 209 -3.62 1.63 6.93
C ALA A 209 -3.08 0.85 8.15
N ALA A 210 -2.52 1.55 9.14
CA ALA A 210 -1.97 0.93 10.33
C ALA A 210 -3.05 0.24 11.18
N ASN A 211 -4.25 0.82 11.29
CA ASN A 211 -5.37 0.17 11.97
C ASN A 211 -5.79 -1.08 11.18
N VAL A 212 -5.91 -0.98 9.86
CA VAL A 212 -6.34 -2.08 9.00
C VAL A 212 -5.34 -3.25 9.03
N LYS A 213 -4.03 -2.97 9.04
CA LYS A 213 -2.97 -3.98 9.28
C LYS A 213 -3.14 -4.65 10.65
N ASN A 214 -3.41 -3.88 11.71
CA ASN A 214 -3.60 -4.46 13.05
C ASN A 214 -4.87 -5.32 13.16
N MET A 215 -5.92 -4.99 12.40
CA MET A 215 -7.18 -5.74 12.38
C MET A 215 -7.07 -7.06 11.62
N GLU A 216 -6.13 -7.16 10.67
CA GLU A 216 -5.84 -8.38 9.91
C GLU A 216 -5.64 -9.60 10.78
N TRP A 217 -4.74 -9.49 11.75
CA TRP A 217 -4.45 -10.56 12.69
C TRP A 217 -5.72 -11.05 13.43
N TRP A 218 -6.56 -10.11 13.87
CA TRP A 218 -7.81 -10.46 14.57
C TRP A 218 -8.75 -11.22 13.64
N LEU A 219 -8.96 -10.73 12.42
CA LEU A 219 -9.87 -11.35 11.46
C LEU A 219 -9.40 -12.75 11.09
N CYS A 220 -8.10 -12.96 10.84
CA CYS A 220 -7.57 -14.28 10.51
C CYS A 220 -7.85 -15.31 11.61
N ARG A 221 -7.60 -14.92 12.86
CA ARG A 221 -7.89 -15.76 14.02
C ARG A 221 -9.39 -15.98 14.22
N GLU A 222 -10.22 -14.97 14.00
CA GLU A 222 -11.67 -15.12 14.10
C GLU A 222 -12.20 -16.08 13.02
N MET A 223 -11.73 -15.93 11.79
CA MET A 223 -12.09 -16.82 10.70
C MET A 223 -11.62 -18.26 10.92
N GLN A 224 -10.47 -18.49 11.55
CA GLN A 224 -10.05 -19.84 11.97
C GLN A 224 -11.05 -20.45 12.95
N ARG A 225 -11.45 -19.71 14.00
CA ARG A 225 -12.44 -20.18 14.99
C ARG A 225 -13.80 -20.48 14.36
N VAL A 226 -14.20 -19.68 13.38
CA VAL A 226 -15.44 -19.86 12.64
C VAL A 226 -15.36 -21.09 11.74
N ALA A 227 -14.26 -21.25 11.01
CA ALA A 227 -14.03 -22.39 10.12
C ALA A 227 -13.94 -23.74 10.88
N GLU A 228 -13.49 -23.75 12.13
CA GLU A 228 -13.51 -24.95 12.97
C GLU A 228 -14.93 -25.41 13.34
N LYS A 229 -15.90 -24.48 13.36
CA LYS A 229 -17.27 -24.74 13.83
C LYS A 229 -18.29 -24.84 12.70
N LEU A 230 -18.13 -24.02 11.67
CA LEU A 230 -19.07 -23.90 10.57
C LEU A 230 -18.43 -24.47 9.30
N THR A 231 -19.13 -25.41 8.67
CA THR A 231 -18.69 -26.05 7.43
C THR A 231 -19.20 -25.35 6.16
N ASP A 232 -19.79 -24.16 6.31
CA ASP A 232 -20.27 -23.35 5.19
C ASP A 232 -19.11 -23.00 4.24
N ARG A 233 -19.27 -23.37 2.97
CA ARG A 233 -18.21 -23.26 1.97
C ARG A 233 -17.70 -21.82 1.79
N PRO A 234 -18.56 -20.79 1.63
CA PRO A 234 -18.11 -19.40 1.62
C PRO A 234 -17.26 -19.00 2.83
N LEU A 235 -17.63 -19.40 4.05
CA LEU A 235 -16.84 -19.09 5.25
C LEU A 235 -15.48 -19.82 5.26
N GLN A 236 -15.40 -21.05 4.74
CA GLN A 236 -14.14 -21.78 4.57
C GLN A 236 -13.21 -21.11 3.55
N VAL A 237 -13.76 -20.63 2.43
CA VAL A 237 -13.00 -19.87 1.42
C VAL A 237 -12.52 -18.55 2.00
N LEU A 238 -13.35 -17.85 2.78
CA LEU A 238 -12.97 -16.62 3.48
C LEU A 238 -11.86 -16.85 4.52
N ALA A 239 -11.91 -17.95 5.26
CA ALA A 239 -10.84 -18.31 6.20
C ALA A 239 -9.52 -18.60 5.46
N THR A 240 -9.58 -19.31 4.34
CA THR A 240 -8.41 -19.56 3.47
C THR A 240 -7.83 -18.26 2.91
N LEU A 241 -8.70 -17.36 2.43
CA LEU A 241 -8.31 -16.02 1.97
C LEU A 241 -7.56 -15.26 3.05
N CYS A 242 -8.11 -15.23 4.28
CA CYS A 242 -7.50 -14.50 5.39
C CYS A 242 -6.15 -15.09 5.77
N TRP A 243 -6.07 -16.42 5.90
CA TRP A 243 -4.82 -17.12 6.18
C TRP A 243 -3.75 -16.84 5.13
N ALA A 244 -4.08 -16.91 3.84
CA ALA A 244 -3.12 -16.74 2.77
C ALA A 244 -2.48 -15.33 2.77
N LEU A 245 -3.28 -14.28 3.00
CA LEU A 245 -2.74 -12.93 3.10
C LEU A 245 -1.88 -12.74 4.36
N GLN A 246 -2.36 -13.22 5.51
CA GLN A 246 -1.62 -13.12 6.78
C GLN A 246 -0.28 -13.85 6.70
N HIS A 247 -0.25 -15.04 6.10
CA HIS A 247 1.01 -15.78 5.92
C HIS A 247 1.99 -15.04 5.00
N THR A 248 1.49 -14.43 3.91
CA THR A 248 2.33 -13.57 3.06
C THR A 248 2.92 -12.40 3.85
N ILE A 249 2.12 -11.76 4.70
CA ILE A 249 2.55 -10.61 5.50
C ILE A 249 3.57 -11.02 6.57
N GLU A 250 3.42 -12.19 7.18
CA GLU A 250 4.41 -12.76 8.10
C GLU A 250 5.76 -13.02 7.42
N LEU A 251 5.74 -13.58 6.19
CA LEU A 251 6.94 -13.76 5.37
C LEU A 251 7.60 -12.39 5.04
N MET A 252 6.80 -11.41 4.64
CA MET A 252 7.30 -10.05 4.36
C MET A 252 7.89 -9.35 5.59
N ASP A 253 7.30 -9.53 6.77
CA ASP A 253 7.73 -8.88 8.02
C ASP A 253 8.93 -9.60 8.67
N SER A 254 9.11 -10.91 8.41
CA SER A 254 10.28 -11.69 8.85
C SER A 254 11.49 -11.57 7.93
N THR A 255 11.30 -11.04 6.72
CA THR A 255 12.35 -10.78 5.74
C THR A 255 12.78 -9.31 5.75
N ASP A 256 14.08 -9.06 5.57
CA ASP A 256 14.62 -7.71 5.37
C ASP A 256 14.32 -7.21 3.94
N LEU A 257 15.34 -7.19 3.07
CA LEU A 257 15.24 -6.71 1.69
C LEU A 257 14.92 -7.84 0.71
N LEU A 258 15.56 -8.99 0.86
CA LEU A 258 15.48 -10.11 -0.08
C LEU A 258 14.98 -11.37 0.63
N PHE A 259 13.99 -12.02 0.02
CA PHE A 259 13.58 -13.37 0.36
C PHE A 259 14.65 -14.39 -0.06
N ASN A 260 14.70 -15.51 0.66
CA ASN A 260 15.27 -16.73 0.07
C ASN A 260 14.31 -17.31 -1.00
N GLU A 261 14.75 -18.32 -1.75
CA GLU A 261 13.96 -18.91 -2.83
C GLU A 261 12.62 -19.47 -2.34
N ASP A 262 12.64 -20.21 -1.22
CA ASP A 262 11.47 -20.91 -0.69
C ASP A 262 10.43 -19.92 -0.17
N ASP A 263 10.85 -18.92 0.62
CA ASP A 263 9.97 -17.87 1.13
C ASP A 263 9.39 -17.01 0.01
N ALA A 264 10.16 -16.72 -1.05
CA ALA A 264 9.66 -15.99 -2.22
C ALA A 264 8.60 -16.81 -2.96
N LEU A 265 8.84 -18.10 -3.15
CA LEU A 265 7.89 -19.00 -3.80
C LEU A 265 6.61 -19.14 -2.97
N GLU A 266 6.73 -19.30 -1.66
CA GLU A 266 5.59 -19.44 -0.76
C GLU A 266 4.78 -18.14 -0.67
N ALA A 267 5.42 -16.99 -0.45
CA ALA A 267 4.74 -15.70 -0.44
C ALA A 267 4.02 -15.42 -1.77
N SER A 268 4.62 -15.78 -2.92
CA SER A 268 3.97 -15.67 -4.23
C SER A 268 2.73 -16.57 -4.32
N ARG A 269 2.84 -17.85 -3.93
CA ARG A 269 1.73 -18.81 -3.93
C ARG A 269 0.58 -18.36 -3.04
N CYS A 270 0.88 -17.90 -1.83
CA CYS A 270 -0.11 -17.39 -0.90
C CYS A 270 -0.83 -16.15 -1.44
N LEU A 271 -0.14 -15.23 -2.13
CA LEU A 271 -0.81 -14.10 -2.79
C LEU A 271 -1.73 -14.55 -3.93
N PHE A 272 -1.34 -15.54 -4.74
CA PHE A 272 -2.24 -16.08 -5.76
C PHE A 272 -3.45 -16.77 -5.12
N LEU A 273 -3.25 -17.58 -4.08
CA LEU A 273 -4.34 -18.21 -3.35
C LEU A 273 -5.31 -17.17 -2.76
N PHE A 274 -4.78 -16.07 -2.19
CA PHE A 274 -5.60 -14.94 -1.74
C PHE A 274 -6.45 -14.38 -2.88
N LEU A 275 -5.86 -14.14 -4.05
CA LEU A 275 -6.56 -13.58 -5.21
C LEU A 275 -7.62 -14.53 -5.78
N ASP A 276 -7.32 -15.83 -5.84
CA ASP A 276 -8.25 -16.87 -6.28
C ASP A 276 -9.45 -16.96 -5.33
N CYS A 277 -9.21 -16.99 -4.02
CA CYS A 277 -10.29 -16.97 -3.03
C CYS A 277 -11.10 -15.66 -3.09
N TYR A 278 -10.46 -14.52 -3.30
CA TYR A 278 -11.13 -13.22 -3.43
C TYR A 278 -12.04 -13.20 -4.66
N GLN A 279 -11.56 -13.69 -5.81
CA GLN A 279 -12.35 -13.80 -7.03
C GLN A 279 -13.54 -14.75 -6.84
N TRP A 280 -13.31 -15.91 -6.20
CA TRP A 280 -14.37 -16.87 -5.92
C TRP A 280 -15.47 -16.25 -5.04
N LEU A 281 -15.09 -15.56 -3.95
CA LEU A 281 -16.04 -14.91 -3.04
C LEU A 281 -16.79 -13.76 -3.72
N ALA A 282 -16.12 -12.98 -4.58
CA ALA A 282 -16.77 -11.94 -5.38
C ALA A 282 -17.83 -12.54 -6.33
N CYS A 283 -17.51 -13.66 -6.98
CA CYS A 283 -18.46 -14.39 -7.82
C CYS A 283 -19.64 -14.93 -7.00
N ASP A 284 -19.39 -15.60 -5.87
CA ASP A 284 -20.44 -16.16 -5.00
C ASP A 284 -21.38 -15.05 -4.47
N ALA A 285 -20.80 -13.94 -3.99
CA ALA A 285 -21.56 -12.78 -3.54
C ALA A 285 -22.43 -12.18 -4.65
N TRP A 286 -21.87 -12.03 -5.86
CA TRP A 286 -22.61 -11.54 -7.03
C TRP A 286 -23.83 -12.41 -7.36
N HIS A 287 -23.69 -13.75 -7.34
CA HIS A 287 -24.80 -14.66 -7.59
C HIS A 287 -25.90 -14.60 -6.52
N LYS A 288 -25.55 -14.16 -5.30
CA LYS A 288 -26.47 -13.96 -4.18
C LYS A 288 -27.04 -12.54 -4.09
N ASN A 289 -26.73 -11.68 -5.06
CA ASN A 289 -27.05 -10.24 -5.04
C ASN A 289 -26.51 -9.54 -3.77
N LEU A 290 -25.36 -9.98 -3.27
CA LEU A 290 -24.64 -9.35 -2.17
C LEU A 290 -23.51 -8.50 -2.74
N LEU A 291 -23.43 -7.24 -2.31
CA LEU A 291 -22.39 -6.31 -2.71
C LEU A 291 -21.13 -6.50 -1.83
N PHE A 292 -20.57 -7.71 -1.83
CA PHE A 292 -19.32 -8.05 -1.14
C PHE A 292 -18.17 -8.26 -2.13
N PHE A 293 -16.93 -8.08 -1.67
CA PHE A 293 -15.68 -8.34 -2.41
C PHE A 293 -15.61 -7.65 -3.79
N ASN A 294 -15.41 -6.33 -3.78
CA ASN A 294 -15.31 -5.54 -5.00
C ASN A 294 -14.01 -5.81 -5.79
N LEU A 295 -14.10 -6.35 -7.00
CA LEU A 295 -12.94 -6.51 -7.89
C LEU A 295 -12.47 -5.16 -8.44
N ARG A 296 -11.33 -4.66 -7.93
CA ARG A 296 -10.74 -3.35 -8.27
C ARG A 296 -9.41 -3.51 -9.03
N PRO A 297 -8.93 -2.46 -9.73
CA PRO A 297 -7.57 -2.44 -10.31
C PRO A 297 -6.44 -2.80 -9.33
N LYS A 298 -6.66 -2.66 -8.02
CA LYS A 298 -5.70 -3.08 -6.99
C LYS A 298 -5.49 -4.60 -6.94
N CYS A 299 -6.46 -5.41 -7.37
CA CYS A 299 -6.29 -6.85 -7.57
C CYS A 299 -5.19 -7.13 -8.60
N GLN A 300 -5.23 -6.44 -9.75
CA GLN A 300 -4.19 -6.53 -10.78
C GLN A 300 -2.82 -6.11 -10.26
N CYS A 301 -2.78 -5.07 -9.42
CA CYS A 301 -1.54 -4.62 -8.79
C CYS A 301 -0.96 -5.73 -7.90
N LEU A 302 -1.79 -6.35 -7.06
CA LEU A 302 -1.34 -7.43 -6.17
C LEU A 302 -0.94 -8.69 -6.95
N TRP A 303 -1.60 -8.97 -8.07
CA TRP A 303 -1.21 -10.02 -9.01
C TRP A 303 0.21 -9.79 -9.56
N HIS A 304 0.55 -8.55 -9.96
CA HIS A 304 1.92 -8.21 -10.34
C HIS A 304 2.90 -8.33 -9.17
N THR A 305 2.48 -7.94 -7.98
CA THR A 305 3.30 -8.12 -6.77
C THR A 305 3.64 -9.60 -6.55
N ALA A 306 2.68 -10.52 -6.70
CA ALA A 306 2.91 -11.96 -6.55
C ALA A 306 3.98 -12.50 -7.52
N HIS A 307 3.93 -12.10 -8.79
CA HIS A 307 4.98 -12.43 -9.76
C HIS A 307 6.33 -11.80 -9.41
N ASN A 308 6.33 -10.51 -9.05
CA ASN A 308 7.56 -9.79 -8.74
C ASN A 308 8.27 -10.36 -7.49
N ILE A 309 7.52 -10.82 -6.49
CA ILE A 309 8.10 -11.52 -5.33
C ILE A 309 8.86 -12.76 -5.82
N ARG A 310 8.23 -13.59 -6.64
CA ARG A 310 8.83 -14.84 -7.14
C ARG A 310 10.07 -14.58 -8.00
N GLU A 311 10.01 -13.59 -8.88
CA GLU A 311 11.08 -13.32 -9.85
C GLU A 311 12.24 -12.53 -9.26
N LEU A 312 11.92 -11.44 -8.54
CA LEU A 312 12.93 -10.50 -8.03
C LEU A 312 13.39 -10.86 -6.63
N LYS A 313 12.59 -11.65 -5.89
CA LYS A 313 12.83 -12.01 -4.49
C LYS A 313 12.95 -10.80 -3.56
N ILE A 314 12.49 -9.62 -3.99
CA ILE A 314 12.49 -8.41 -3.17
C ILE A 314 11.24 -8.41 -2.32
N SER A 315 11.41 -8.23 -1.00
CA SER A 315 10.28 -8.07 -0.08
C SER A 315 9.50 -6.79 -0.42
N PRO A 316 8.20 -6.87 -0.77
CA PRO A 316 7.42 -5.67 -1.08
C PRO A 316 7.27 -4.72 0.11
N ARG A 317 7.60 -5.17 1.32
CA ARG A 317 7.66 -4.35 2.53
C ARG A 317 8.51 -3.10 2.34
N VAL A 318 9.62 -3.18 1.59
CA VAL A 318 10.50 -2.04 1.34
C VAL A 318 9.82 -0.93 0.53
N PHE A 319 8.69 -1.24 -0.10
CA PHE A 319 7.87 -0.32 -0.89
C PHE A 319 6.58 0.14 -0.19
N GLN A 320 6.41 -0.11 1.11
CA GLN A 320 5.27 0.40 1.91
C GLN A 320 5.40 1.88 2.27
N ASN A 321 4.38 2.71 2.00
CA ASN A 321 4.40 4.16 2.31
C ASN A 321 3.84 4.55 3.69
N PHE A 322 4.02 3.76 4.76
CA PHE A 322 3.46 4.07 6.08
C PHE A 322 4.01 5.37 6.69
N ASP A 323 5.33 5.56 6.61
CA ASP A 323 6.00 6.72 7.17
C ASP A 323 5.75 7.97 6.31
N GLU A 324 5.76 7.81 4.99
CA GLU A 324 5.45 8.87 4.04
C GLU A 324 4.00 9.36 4.21
N GLU A 325 3.02 8.48 4.36
CA GLU A 325 1.63 8.85 4.62
C GLU A 325 1.49 9.59 5.95
N SER A 326 2.17 9.11 6.99
CA SER A 326 2.20 9.77 8.31
C SER A 326 2.83 11.17 8.22
N PHE A 327 3.88 11.31 7.41
CA PHE A 327 4.53 12.59 7.14
C PHE A 327 3.62 13.54 6.34
N LEU A 328 2.96 13.05 5.28
CA LEU A 328 1.99 13.82 4.50
C LEU A 328 0.82 14.29 5.37
N GLY A 329 0.37 13.48 6.34
CA GLY A 329 -0.58 13.90 7.36
C GLY A 329 -0.12 15.12 8.16
N LYS A 330 1.15 15.17 8.57
CA LYS A 330 1.75 16.33 9.26
C LYS A 330 1.82 17.55 8.35
N ILE A 331 2.23 17.36 7.09
CA ILE A 331 2.27 18.45 6.10
C ILE A 331 0.87 19.00 5.83
N LYS A 332 -0.14 18.13 5.69
CA LYS A 332 -1.54 18.51 5.52
C LYS A 332 -2.05 19.35 6.70
N MET A 333 -1.72 18.98 7.94
CA MET A 333 -2.10 19.77 9.11
C MET A 333 -1.53 21.19 9.08
N ILE A 334 -0.33 21.38 8.54
CA ILE A 334 0.27 22.70 8.34
C ILE A 334 -0.47 23.44 7.20
N ALA A 335 -0.70 22.75 6.08
CA ALA A 335 -1.35 23.29 4.89
C ALA A 335 -2.75 23.82 5.17
N CYS A 336 -3.57 23.07 5.91
CA CYS A 336 -4.92 23.48 6.30
C CYS A 336 -4.96 24.74 7.20
N LYS A 337 -3.82 25.16 7.77
CA LYS A 337 -3.70 26.40 8.55
C LYS A 337 -3.14 27.57 7.73
N CYS A 338 -2.84 27.36 6.44
CA CYS A 338 -2.30 28.37 5.55
C CYS A 338 -3.42 28.92 4.65
N HIS A 339 -3.28 30.17 4.22
CA HIS A 339 -4.18 30.74 3.22
C HIS A 339 -3.93 30.09 1.85
N GLY A 340 -4.97 29.68 1.13
CA GLY A 340 -4.86 28.93 -0.13
C GLY A 340 -3.91 29.57 -1.15
N LYS A 341 -3.99 30.90 -1.35
CA LYS A 341 -3.12 31.67 -2.28
C LYS A 341 -1.62 31.56 -1.97
N THR A 342 -1.24 31.36 -0.70
CA THR A 342 0.17 31.33 -0.27
C THR A 342 0.56 29.98 0.32
N MET A 343 -0.34 28.99 0.27
CA MET A 343 -0.20 27.71 0.96
C MET A 343 1.12 27.02 0.62
N THR A 344 1.46 26.92 -0.67
CA THR A 344 2.68 26.22 -1.11
C THR A 344 3.93 26.76 -0.43
N HIS A 345 4.11 28.08 -0.37
CA HIS A 345 5.26 28.70 0.30
C HIS A 345 5.15 28.62 1.84
N ARG A 346 3.98 28.94 2.40
CA ARG A 346 3.76 28.98 3.85
C ARG A 346 3.89 27.62 4.52
N VAL A 347 3.59 26.53 3.81
CA VAL A 347 3.79 25.17 4.31
C VAL A 347 5.27 24.91 4.58
N TYR A 348 6.16 25.26 3.64
CA TYR A 348 7.59 25.06 3.81
C TYR A 348 8.18 25.94 4.91
N GLU A 349 7.82 27.23 4.96
CA GLU A 349 8.27 28.12 6.03
C GLU A 349 7.88 27.57 7.42
N ARG A 350 6.60 27.18 7.59
CA ARG A 350 6.11 26.65 8.85
C ARG A 350 6.74 25.30 9.19
N TYR A 351 6.96 24.44 8.20
CA TYR A 351 7.65 23.18 8.41
C TYR A 351 9.11 23.39 8.86
N ILE A 352 9.83 24.32 8.23
CA ILE A 352 11.21 24.69 8.63
C ILE A 352 11.23 25.23 10.07
N LEU A 353 10.27 26.07 10.45
CA LEU A 353 10.15 26.55 11.83
C LEU A 353 9.92 25.41 12.83
N VAL A 354 9.04 24.47 12.51
CA VAL A 354 8.82 23.27 13.34
C VAL A 354 10.10 22.45 13.47
N LEU A 355 10.81 22.23 12.36
CA LEU A 355 12.07 21.49 12.35
C LEU A 355 13.14 22.20 13.20
N ALA A 356 13.26 23.52 13.10
CA ALA A 356 14.19 24.31 13.90
C ALA A 356 13.90 24.16 15.42
N ILE A 357 12.62 24.17 15.81
CA ILE A 357 12.21 23.95 17.21
C ILE A 357 12.58 22.53 17.68
N VAL A 358 12.37 21.51 16.84
CA VAL A 358 12.72 20.11 17.16
C VAL A 358 14.22 19.95 17.35
N VAL A 359 15.03 20.48 16.43
CA VAL A 359 16.50 20.44 16.50
C VAL A 359 17.01 21.15 17.76
N GLU A 360 16.45 22.33 18.07
CA GLU A 360 16.84 23.06 19.29
C GLU A 360 16.50 22.29 20.57
N ARG A 361 15.36 21.60 20.63
CA ARG A 361 15.00 20.71 21.75
C ARG A 361 15.98 19.55 21.89
N MET A 362 16.32 18.89 20.78
CA MET A 362 17.31 17.81 20.78
C MET A 362 18.68 18.28 21.26
N ARG A 363 19.12 19.48 20.84
CA ARG A 363 20.36 20.10 21.29
C ARG A 363 20.36 20.36 22.80
N ARG A 364 19.24 20.87 23.33
CA ARG A 364 19.09 21.08 24.79
C ARG A 364 19.13 19.76 25.55
N ASN A 365 18.40 18.74 25.10
CA ASN A 365 18.37 17.42 25.75
C ASN A 365 19.74 16.72 25.73
N SER A 366 20.50 16.87 24.64
CA SER A 366 21.85 16.29 24.53
C SER A 366 22.82 16.92 25.55
N LYS A 367 22.70 18.23 25.80
CA LYS A 367 23.48 18.92 26.82
C LYS A 367 23.17 18.41 28.23
N PHE A 368 21.89 18.17 28.53
CA PHE A 368 21.46 17.61 29.81
C PHE A 368 21.99 16.18 30.03
N ALA A 369 22.00 15.36 28.98
CA ALA A 369 22.56 14.01 29.05
C ALA A 369 24.08 14.04 29.29
N SER A 370 24.81 14.96 28.67
CA SER A 370 26.26 15.11 28.88
C SER A 370 26.66 15.70 30.23
N SER A 371 25.75 16.38 30.94
CA SER A 371 26.00 16.94 32.27
C SER A 371 25.62 16.00 33.42
N ALA A 372 24.98 14.87 33.12
CA ALA A 372 24.55 13.87 34.10
C ALA A 372 25.51 12.67 34.21
N VAL A 373 26.65 12.73 33.52
CA VAL A 373 27.79 11.81 33.59
C VAL A 373 28.94 12.60 34.19
#